data_AF-A0A7W8KI28-F1
#
_entry.id   AF-A0A7W8KI28-F1
#
_cell.length_a   1.000
_cell.length_b   1.000
_cell.length_c   1.000
_cell.angle_alpha   90.00
_cell.angle_beta   90.00
_cell.angle_gamma   90.00
#
_symmetry.space_group_name_H-M   'P 1'
#
loop_
_entity.id
_entity.type
_entity.pdbx_description
1 polymer ?
#
loop_
_entity_poly.entity_id
_entity_poly.type
_entity_poly.pdbx_seq_one_letter_code
_entity_poly.pdbx_strand_id
1 'polypeptide(L)'
;MLYRKQRTSLPVWLSGLLVVVAVVLGFLAGRSSAPPATLATLLAPDERHLRQASGALDIVELEYARGLAGSAQSVAASRRAAQQAHSELGQVKVLPQVRPAEVRAAQDALTTVSRAVQSSQPLGTLASLIRQARDRLAALAITGSGNLTSARPE
;
A
#
# COMPACT_ATOMS: atom_id res chain seq x y z
N MET A 1 25.18 -75.40 2.76
CA MET A 1 26.23 -74.36 2.70
C MET A 1 25.57 -73.00 2.45
N LEU A 2 25.78 -72.04 3.34
CA LEU A 2 25.08 -70.75 3.37
C LEU A 2 25.60 -69.78 2.29
N TYR A 3 24.70 -69.22 1.48
CA TYR A 3 24.97 -68.03 0.67
C TYR A 3 24.66 -66.79 1.52
N ARG A 4 25.69 -66.11 2.05
CA ARG A 4 25.51 -64.83 2.76
C ARG A 4 25.38 -63.69 1.74
N LYS A 5 24.19 -63.08 1.71
CA LYS A 5 23.83 -61.94 0.87
C LYS A 5 24.58 -60.69 1.34
N GLN A 6 25.56 -60.27 0.54
CA GLN A 6 26.38 -59.07 0.75
C GLN A 6 25.47 -57.84 0.61
N ARG A 7 25.14 -57.16 1.72
CA ARG A 7 24.42 -55.87 1.68
C ARG A 7 25.43 -54.80 1.29
N THR A 8 25.34 -54.32 0.06
CA THR A 8 26.09 -53.17 -0.45
C THR A 8 25.63 -51.93 0.32
N SER A 9 26.35 -51.55 1.37
CA SER A 9 26.15 -50.27 2.06
C SER A 9 26.64 -49.17 1.13
N LEU A 10 25.72 -48.41 0.55
CA LEU A 10 26.02 -47.17 -0.16
C LEU A 10 26.79 -46.24 0.79
N PRO A 11 27.98 -45.72 0.39
CA PRO A 11 28.80 -44.91 1.27
C PRO A 11 28.10 -43.58 1.57
N VAL A 12 28.02 -43.23 2.86
CA VAL A 12 27.34 -42.05 3.41
C VAL A 12 27.74 -40.73 2.74
N TRP A 13 28.92 -40.67 2.14
CA TRP A 13 29.42 -39.54 1.36
C TRP A 13 28.58 -39.23 0.11
N LEU A 14 28.00 -40.24 -0.56
CA LEU A 14 27.17 -40.05 -1.76
C LEU A 14 25.82 -39.40 -1.42
N SER A 15 25.26 -39.71 -0.24
CA SER A 15 24.03 -39.08 0.25
C SER A 15 24.23 -37.60 0.64
N GLY A 16 25.38 -37.25 1.23
CA GLY A 16 25.67 -35.86 1.61
C GLY A 16 25.77 -34.92 0.39
N LEU A 17 26.39 -35.39 -0.69
CA LEU A 17 26.54 -34.61 -1.92
C LEU A 17 25.18 -34.31 -2.59
N LEU A 18 24.26 -35.28 -2.56
CA LEU A 18 22.90 -35.12 -3.09
C LEU A 18 22.09 -34.07 -2.33
N VAL A 19 22.22 -34.00 -1.00
CA VAL A 19 21.55 -32.98 -0.18
C VAL A 19 22.07 -31.59 -0.50
N VAL A 20 23.39 -31.42 -0.64
CA VAL A 20 23.99 -30.13 -0.99
C VAL A 20 23.55 -29.68 -2.39
N VAL A 21 23.54 -30.59 -3.36
CA VAL A 21 23.07 -30.30 -4.72
C VAL A 21 21.58 -29.92 -4.72
N ALA A 22 20.74 -30.61 -3.96
CA ALA A 22 19.32 -30.27 -3.82
C ALA A 22 19.10 -28.91 -3.14
N VAL A 23 19.90 -28.56 -2.13
CA VAL A 23 19.83 -27.24 -1.47
C VAL A 23 20.30 -26.12 -2.40
N VAL A 24 21.39 -26.33 -3.15
CA VAL A 24 21.88 -25.34 -4.12
C VAL A 24 20.89 -25.16 -5.27
N LEU A 25 20.33 -26.24 -5.81
CA LEU A 25 19.29 -26.17 -6.84
C LEU A 25 17.99 -25.55 -6.32
N GLY A 26 17.57 -25.85 -5.09
CA GLY A 26 16.43 -25.21 -4.44
C GLY A 26 16.65 -23.72 -4.20
N PHE A 27 17.88 -23.31 -3.86
CA PHE A 27 18.25 -21.92 -3.67
C PHE A 27 18.36 -21.16 -5.01
N LEU A 28 18.87 -21.80 -6.07
CA LEU A 28 18.98 -21.21 -7.41
C LEU A 28 17.62 -21.13 -8.13
N ALA A 29 16.78 -22.15 -7.98
CA ALA A 29 15.38 -22.15 -8.44
C ALA A 29 14.55 -21.13 -7.65
N GLY A 30 14.76 -21.03 -6.33
CA GLY A 30 14.11 -20.03 -5.48
C GLY A 30 14.46 -18.59 -5.87
N ARG A 31 15.70 -18.33 -6.32
CA ARG A 31 16.14 -16.99 -6.76
C ARG A 31 15.69 -16.63 -8.18
N SER A 32 15.59 -17.60 -9.09
CA SER A 32 15.11 -17.37 -10.48
C SER A 32 13.59 -17.29 -10.60
N SER A 33 12.86 -17.76 -9.58
CA SER A 33 11.39 -17.71 -9.52
C SER A 33 10.85 -16.46 -8.82
N ALA A 34 11.70 -15.56 -8.33
CA ALA A 34 11.24 -14.28 -7.80
C ALA A 34 10.80 -13.42 -8.99
N PRO A 35 9.49 -13.11 -9.15
CA PRO A 35 9.05 -12.23 -10.22
C PRO A 35 9.84 -10.92 -10.12
N PRO A 36 10.29 -10.34 -11.25
CA PRO A 36 10.98 -9.06 -11.22
C PRO A 36 10.10 -8.07 -10.45
N ALA A 37 10.65 -7.45 -9.41
CA ALA A 37 9.91 -6.45 -8.63
C ALA A 37 9.56 -5.30 -9.58
N THR A 38 8.35 -5.33 -10.14
CA THR A 38 7.87 -4.27 -11.02
C THR A 38 7.63 -3.02 -10.18
N LEU A 39 7.76 -1.84 -10.80
CA LEU A 39 7.39 -0.57 -10.15
C LEU A 39 5.97 -0.62 -9.54
N ALA A 40 5.05 -1.35 -10.17
CA ALA A 40 3.72 -1.61 -9.62
C ALA A 40 3.75 -2.38 -8.29
N THR A 41 4.64 -3.37 -8.14
CA THR A 41 4.82 -4.11 -6.87
C THR A 41 5.38 -3.22 -5.77
N LEU A 42 6.24 -2.25 -6.10
CA LEU A 42 6.79 -1.27 -5.16
C LEU A 42 5.76 -0.20 -4.76
N LEU A 43 4.88 0.19 -5.67
CA LEU A 43 3.82 1.18 -5.44
C LEU A 43 2.55 0.59 -4.80
N ALA A 44 2.33 -0.72 -4.90
CA ALA A 44 1.12 -1.37 -4.38
C ALA A 44 0.81 -1.10 -2.90
N PRO A 45 1.79 -1.02 -1.97
CA PRO A 45 1.52 -0.62 -0.58
C PRO A 45 1.03 0.83 -0.50
N ASP A 46 1.69 1.75 -1.20
CA ASP A 46 1.34 3.17 -1.24
C ASP A 46 -0.08 3.36 -1.81
N GLU A 47 -0.47 2.64 -2.86
CA GLU A 47 -1.82 2.67 -3.42
C GLU A 47 -2.91 2.19 -2.46
N ARG A 48 -2.59 1.25 -1.55
CA ARG A 48 -3.54 0.85 -0.50
C ARG A 48 -3.75 1.96 0.50
N HIS A 49 -2.66 2.57 0.96
CA HIS A 49 -2.71 3.68 1.91
C HIS A 49 -3.41 4.91 1.30
N LEU A 50 -3.20 5.22 0.02
CA LEU A 50 -3.95 6.27 -0.67
C LEU A 50 -5.46 5.98 -0.74
N ARG A 51 -5.85 4.73 -1.03
CA ARG A 51 -7.27 4.32 -1.02
C ARG A 51 -7.87 4.41 0.38
N GLN A 52 -7.14 4.00 1.42
CA GLN A 52 -7.58 4.12 2.81
C GLN A 52 -7.71 5.58 3.24
N ALA A 53 -6.78 6.45 2.85
CA ALA A 53 -6.85 7.88 3.10
C ALA A 53 -8.08 8.51 2.43
N SER A 54 -8.37 8.14 1.18
CA SER A 54 -9.58 8.59 0.48
C SER A 54 -10.85 8.08 1.15
N GLY A 55 -10.90 6.80 1.54
CA GLY A 55 -12.07 6.23 2.22
C GLY A 55 -12.31 6.87 3.60
N ALA A 56 -11.25 7.28 4.30
CA ALA A 56 -11.38 8.02 5.55
C ALA A 56 -12.04 9.40 5.31
N LEU A 57 -11.79 10.07 4.19
CA LEU A 57 -12.49 11.33 3.85
C LEU A 57 -13.99 11.13 3.60
N ASP A 58 -14.43 9.97 3.12
CA ASP A 58 -15.85 9.65 2.99
C ASP A 58 -16.54 9.60 4.36
N ILE A 59 -15.84 9.06 5.37
CA ILE A 59 -16.32 9.04 6.75
C ILE A 59 -16.34 10.47 7.32
N VAL A 60 -15.34 11.31 7.03
CA VAL A 60 -15.32 12.72 7.46
C VAL A 60 -16.59 13.42 7.00
N GLU A 61 -16.91 13.32 5.71
CA GLU A 61 -18.08 13.99 5.12
C GLU A 61 -19.39 13.51 5.75
N LEU A 62 -19.57 12.20 5.87
CA LEU A 62 -20.78 11.58 6.43
C LEU A 62 -20.98 11.95 7.91
N GLU A 63 -19.95 11.78 8.74
CA GLU A 63 -20.04 12.02 10.18
C GLU A 63 -20.05 13.52 10.51
N TYR A 64 -19.45 14.37 9.67
CA TYR A 64 -19.54 15.81 9.88
C TYR A 64 -20.97 16.31 9.68
N ALA A 65 -21.67 15.85 8.64
CA ALA A 65 -23.06 16.19 8.40
C ALA A 65 -23.97 15.74 9.56
N ARG A 66 -23.76 14.52 10.10
CA ARG A 66 -24.46 14.04 11.31
C ARG A 66 -24.09 14.85 12.56
N GLY A 67 -22.84 15.28 12.65
CA GLY A 67 -22.35 16.12 13.74
C GLY A 67 -23.06 17.48 13.79
N LEU A 68 -23.23 18.12 12.63
CA LEU A 68 -23.99 19.37 12.52
C LEU A 68 -25.48 19.20 12.87
N ALA A 69 -26.04 18.00 12.67
CA ALA A 69 -27.40 17.67 13.12
C ALA A 69 -27.53 17.44 14.64
N GLY A 70 -26.44 17.60 15.41
CA GLY A 70 -26.44 17.58 16.88
C GLY A 70 -25.73 16.39 17.53
N SER A 71 -25.10 15.50 16.73
CA SER A 71 -24.38 14.34 17.27
C SER A 71 -22.93 14.66 17.65
N ALA A 72 -22.65 14.88 18.94
CA ALA A 72 -21.28 15.09 19.42
C ALA A 72 -20.34 13.91 19.12
N GLN A 73 -20.87 12.68 19.15
CA GLN A 73 -20.13 11.47 18.78
C GLN A 73 -19.71 11.49 17.30
N SER A 74 -20.58 11.99 16.42
CA SER A 74 -20.28 12.12 15.00
C SER A 74 -19.24 13.22 14.72
N VAL A 75 -19.25 14.33 15.47
CA VAL A 75 -18.16 15.32 15.40
C VAL A 75 -16.81 14.68 15.78
N ALA A 76 -16.79 13.87 16.84
CA ALA A 76 -15.57 13.15 17.23
C ALA A 76 -15.14 12.11 16.18
N ALA A 77 -16.09 11.39 15.58
CA ALA A 77 -15.83 10.42 14.52
C ALA A 77 -15.25 11.10 13.26
N SER A 78 -15.81 12.23 12.85
CA SER A 78 -15.29 13.04 11.74
C SER A 78 -13.85 13.49 11.98
N ARG A 79 -13.53 13.95 13.20
CA ARG A 79 -12.14 14.32 13.58
C ARG A 79 -11.19 13.13 13.51
N ARG A 80 -11.60 11.96 14.03
CA ARG A 80 -10.80 10.73 13.97
C ARG A 80 -10.57 10.28 12.54
N ALA A 81 -11.60 10.35 11.69
CA ALA A 81 -11.48 10.00 10.27
C ALA A 81 -10.51 10.95 9.54
N ALA A 82 -10.54 12.25 9.83
CA ALA A 82 -9.58 13.20 9.27
C ALA A 82 -8.14 12.89 9.72
N GLN A 83 -7.95 12.51 10.99
CA GLN A 83 -6.65 12.07 11.51
C GLN A 83 -6.19 10.76 10.84
N GLN A 84 -7.10 9.81 10.63
CA GLN A 84 -6.81 8.56 9.94
C GLN A 84 -6.33 8.82 8.50
N ALA A 85 -6.98 9.73 7.77
CA ALA A 85 -6.54 10.10 6.42
C ALA A 85 -5.09 10.61 6.40
N HIS A 86 -4.69 11.42 7.39
CA HIS A 86 -3.31 11.87 7.57
C HIS A 86 -2.36 10.71 7.89
N SER A 87 -2.73 9.84 8.82
CA SER A 87 -1.91 8.69 9.20
C SER A 87 -1.65 7.79 8.00
N GLU A 88 -2.68 7.48 7.20
CA GLU A 88 -2.54 6.66 5.99
C GLU A 88 -1.63 7.33 4.96
N LEU A 89 -1.79 8.62 4.67
CA LEU A 89 -0.88 9.34 3.78
C LEU A 89 0.56 9.37 4.32
N GLY A 90 0.74 9.36 5.64
CA GLY A 90 2.06 9.26 6.28
C GLY A 90 2.71 7.88 6.21
N GLN A 91 1.94 6.81 5.94
CA GLN A 91 2.47 5.46 5.74
C GLN A 91 3.02 5.25 4.32
N VAL A 92 2.77 6.18 3.40
CA VAL A 92 3.25 6.14 2.02
C VAL A 92 4.77 6.37 2.00
N LYS A 93 5.53 5.47 1.36
CA LYS A 93 7.01 5.47 1.44
C LYS A 93 7.70 5.77 0.12
N VAL A 94 7.13 5.34 -0.99
CA VAL A 94 7.75 5.44 -2.32
C VAL A 94 7.37 6.75 -2.99
N LEU A 95 6.08 7.13 -2.95
CA LEU A 95 5.61 8.36 -3.60
C LEU A 95 6.30 9.65 -3.13
N PRO A 96 6.69 9.86 -1.86
CA PRO A 96 7.44 11.05 -1.46
C PRO A 96 8.81 11.17 -2.15
N GLN A 97 9.39 10.07 -2.59
CA GLN A 97 10.69 10.04 -3.26
C GLN A 97 10.56 10.37 -4.75
N VAL A 98 9.44 9.99 -5.36
CA VAL A 98 9.17 10.16 -6.80
C VAL A 98 8.44 11.48 -7.07
N ARG A 99 7.51 11.86 -6.18
CA ARG A 99 6.53 12.95 -6.35
C ARG A 99 6.38 13.78 -5.06
N PRO A 100 7.47 14.38 -4.54
CA PRO A 100 7.46 15.08 -3.26
C PRO A 100 6.50 16.28 -3.24
N ALA A 101 6.36 16.99 -4.36
CA ALA A 101 5.50 18.16 -4.44
C ALA A 101 4.01 17.80 -4.34
N GLU A 102 3.60 16.71 -4.99
CA GLU A 102 2.21 16.27 -4.99
C GLU A 102 1.82 15.62 -3.66
N VAL A 103 2.73 14.89 -3.03
CA VAL A 103 2.51 14.39 -1.67
C VAL A 103 2.35 15.55 -0.69
N ARG A 104 3.19 16.60 -0.76
CA ARG A 104 3.01 17.80 0.07
C ARG A 104 1.66 18.48 -0.20
N ALA A 105 1.28 18.63 -1.46
CA ALA A 105 -0.01 19.22 -1.80
C ALA A 105 -1.21 18.41 -1.26
N ALA A 106 -1.12 17.08 -1.25
CA ALA A 106 -2.12 16.22 -0.62
C ALA A 106 -2.14 16.38 0.91
N GLN A 107 -0.97 16.45 1.56
CA GLN A 107 -0.85 16.72 3.00
C GLN A 107 -1.44 18.07 3.38
N ASP A 108 -1.17 19.12 2.60
CA ASP A 108 -1.71 20.47 2.83
C ASP A 108 -3.24 20.50 2.67
N ALA A 109 -3.77 19.79 1.67
CA ALA A 109 -5.21 19.66 1.48
C ALA A 109 -5.87 18.94 2.67
N LEU A 110 -5.33 17.81 3.12
CA LEU A 110 -5.81 17.10 4.30
C LEU A 110 -5.70 17.96 5.57
N THR A 111 -4.64 18.76 5.70
CA THR A 111 -4.46 19.69 6.85
C THR A 111 -5.55 20.76 6.85
N THR A 112 -5.93 21.24 5.67
CA THR A 112 -7.02 22.22 5.52
C THR A 112 -8.36 21.60 5.87
N VAL A 113 -8.64 20.36 5.47
CA VAL A 113 -9.84 19.61 5.88
C VAL A 113 -9.88 19.45 7.40
N SER A 114 -8.80 18.98 8.03
CA SER A 114 -8.72 18.83 9.49
C SER A 114 -9.00 20.14 10.23
N ARG A 115 -8.43 21.26 9.76
CA ARG A 115 -8.69 22.59 10.32
C ARG A 115 -10.14 23.02 10.15
N ALA A 116 -10.75 22.76 8.99
CA ALA A 116 -12.15 23.06 8.74
C ALA A 116 -13.10 22.27 9.66
N VAL A 117 -12.81 20.98 9.89
CA VAL A 117 -13.56 20.14 10.84
C VAL A 117 -13.40 20.64 12.28
N GLN A 118 -12.19 21.05 12.69
CA GLN A 118 -11.92 21.56 14.03
C GLN A 118 -12.62 22.90 14.29
N SER A 119 -12.56 23.80 13.31
CA SER A 119 -13.20 25.13 13.38
C SER A 119 -14.70 25.11 13.09
N SER A 120 -15.30 23.93 12.87
CA SER A 120 -16.72 23.76 12.58
C SER A 120 -17.20 24.63 11.40
N GLN A 121 -16.42 24.66 10.32
CA GLN A 121 -16.76 25.41 9.11
C GLN A 121 -18.11 24.99 8.49
N PRO A 122 -18.76 25.87 7.71
CA PRO A 122 -19.97 25.52 7.00
C PRO A 122 -19.79 24.27 6.12
N LEU A 123 -20.83 23.44 6.04
CA LEU A 123 -20.79 22.17 5.30
C LEU A 123 -20.37 22.35 3.83
N GLY A 124 -20.83 23.42 3.16
CA GLY A 124 -20.46 23.71 1.77
C GLY A 124 -18.95 23.98 1.60
N THR A 125 -18.33 24.69 2.54
CA THR A 125 -16.88 24.93 2.56
C THR A 125 -16.12 23.65 2.83
N LEU A 126 -16.58 22.82 3.78
CA LEU A 126 -15.92 21.55 4.05
C LEU A 126 -16.01 20.60 2.85
N ALA A 127 -17.16 20.51 2.19
CA ALA A 127 -17.36 19.64 1.04
C ALA A 127 -16.43 19.98 -0.13
N SER A 128 -16.21 21.28 -0.40
CA SER A 128 -15.26 21.70 -1.44
C SER A 128 -13.82 21.34 -1.09
N LEU A 129 -13.42 21.52 0.18
CA LEU A 129 -12.10 21.14 0.68
C LEU A 129 -11.88 19.62 0.63
N ILE A 130 -12.89 18.82 1.01
CA ILE A 130 -12.84 17.36 0.92
C ILE A 130 -12.68 16.92 -0.53
N ARG A 131 -13.44 17.52 -1.46
CA ARG A 131 -13.31 17.23 -2.90
C ARG A 131 -11.90 17.55 -3.40
N GLN A 132 -11.38 18.72 -3.07
CA GLN A 132 -10.00 19.09 -3.42
C GLN A 132 -8.97 18.11 -2.86
N ALA A 133 -9.14 17.66 -1.60
CA ALA A 133 -8.25 16.67 -1.01
C ALA A 133 -8.35 15.30 -1.72
N ARG A 134 -9.55 14.85 -2.08
CA ARG A 134 -9.77 13.63 -2.88
C ARG A 134 -9.08 13.74 -4.24
N ASP A 135 -9.22 14.87 -4.94
CA ASP A 135 -8.59 15.08 -6.25
C ASP A 135 -7.06 15.01 -6.15
N ARG A 136 -6.48 15.56 -5.07
CA ARG A 136 -5.03 15.47 -4.81
C ARG A 136 -4.57 14.05 -4.50
N LEU A 137 -5.34 13.29 -3.72
CA LEU A 137 -5.06 11.87 -3.46
C LEU A 137 -5.20 11.02 -4.72
N ALA A 138 -6.22 11.28 -5.55
CA ALA A 138 -6.43 10.59 -6.82
C ALA A 138 -5.28 10.86 -7.81
N ALA A 139 -4.79 12.11 -7.87
CA ALA A 139 -3.65 12.47 -8.71
C ALA A 139 -2.37 11.68 -8.37
N LEU A 140 -2.23 11.18 -7.13
CA LEU A 140 -1.13 10.31 -6.72
C LEU A 140 -1.29 8.86 -7.19
N ALA A 141 -2.52 8.37 -7.41
CA ALA A 141 -2.82 6.98 -7.75
C ALA A 141 -2.79 6.66 -9.26
N ILE A 142 -2.91 7.65 -10.15
CA ILE A 142 -3.20 7.44 -11.58
C ILE A 142 -2.00 6.90 -12.41
N THR A 143 -0.79 6.80 -11.87
CA THR A 143 0.41 6.51 -12.68
C THR A 143 0.99 5.09 -12.51
N GLY A 144 0.17 4.10 -12.11
CA GLY A 144 0.55 2.68 -12.13
C GLY A 144 0.24 1.94 -13.45
N SER A 145 -0.68 2.46 -14.28
CA SER A 145 -1.25 1.72 -15.44
C SER A 145 -0.84 2.22 -16.83
N GLY A 146 -0.27 3.42 -16.97
CA GLY A 146 -0.09 4.06 -18.28
C GLY A 146 1.11 3.60 -19.14
N ASN A 147 2.07 2.86 -18.58
CA ASN A 147 3.37 2.62 -19.23
C ASN A 147 3.70 1.15 -19.55
N LEU A 148 2.77 0.20 -19.37
CA LEU A 148 3.04 -1.24 -19.56
C LEU A 148 2.59 -1.81 -20.91
N THR A 149 2.04 -1.01 -21.82
CA THR A 149 1.51 -1.51 -23.12
C THR A 149 2.41 -1.25 -24.33
N SER A 150 3.61 -0.68 -24.16
CA SER A 150 4.53 -0.35 -25.27
C SER A 150 5.77 -1.25 -25.33
N ALA A 151 5.60 -2.56 -25.16
CA ALA A 151 6.63 -3.54 -25.49
C ALA A 151 6.00 -4.71 -26.24
N ARG A 152 5.55 -4.44 -27.47
CA ARG A 152 5.28 -5.47 -28.47
C ARG A 152 6.60 -5.70 -29.23
N PRO A 153 7.24 -6.88 -29.14
CA PRO A 153 8.33 -7.20 -30.04
C PRO A 153 7.73 -7.53 -31.42
N GLU A 154 8.23 -6.84 -32.44
CA GLU A 154 8.13 -7.29 -33.84
C GLU A 154 9.22 -8.34 -34.10
#